data_AF-A0A0H5AZ52-F1
#
_entry.id   AF-A0A0H5AZ52-F1
#
_cell.length_a   1.000
_cell.length_b   1.000
_cell.length_c   1.000
_cell.angle_alpha   90.00
_cell.angle_beta   90.00
_cell.angle_gamma   90.00
#
_symmetry.space_group_name_H-M   'P 1'
#
loop_
_entity.id
_entity.type
_entity.pdbx_description
1 polymer ?
#
loop_
_entity_poly.entity_id
_entity_poly.type
_entity_poly.pdbx_seq_one_letter_code
_entity_poly.pdbx_strand_id
1 'polypeptide(L)'
;MGLIMDKYNKMNNLMQEYEKLAQTNLNLALRKMIDLYFSQEYDNCFNYDVYDGIELWLQENADKQLISYIKSKYDKDISGYTKLMEVIEAGINR
;
A
#
# COMPACT_ATOMS: atom_id res chain seq x y z
N MET A 1 -4.60 0.12 -27.00
CA MET A 1 -4.93 1.18 -26.02
C MET A 1 -5.88 0.73 -24.89
N GLY A 2 -6.43 -0.49 -24.86
CA GLY A 2 -7.41 -0.91 -23.82
C GLY A 2 -6.84 -1.41 -22.48
N LEU A 3 -5.79 -2.23 -22.51
CA LEU A 3 -5.32 -2.96 -21.30
C LEU A 3 -4.79 -2.08 -20.15
N ILE A 4 -4.20 -0.92 -20.46
CA ILE A 4 -3.66 -0.02 -19.43
C ILE A 4 -4.80 0.73 -18.72
N MET A 5 -5.82 1.17 -19.47
CA MET A 5 -6.98 1.84 -18.91
C MET A 5 -7.80 0.90 -18.01
N ASP A 6 -7.93 -0.37 -18.38
CA ASP A 6 -8.61 -1.38 -17.56
C ASP A 6 -7.90 -1.64 -16.24
N LYS A 7 -6.56 -1.67 -16.24
CA LYS A 7 -5.76 -1.84 -15.01
C LYS A 7 -5.87 -0.63 -14.09
N TYR A 8 -5.81 0.58 -14.64
CA TYR A 8 -5.97 1.82 -13.88
C TYR A 8 -7.35 1.89 -13.19
N ASN A 9 -8.42 1.60 -13.94
CA ASN A 9 -9.78 1.60 -13.39
C ASN A 9 -9.96 0.55 -12.28
N LYS A 10 -9.42 -0.66 -12.47
CA LYS A 10 -9.45 -1.71 -11.44
C LYS A 10 -8.71 -1.29 -10.19
N MET A 11 -7.52 -0.74 -10.35
CA MET A 11 -6.70 -0.25 -9.24
C MET A 11 -7.41 0.86 -8.46
N ASN A 12 -8.00 1.84 -9.14
CA ASN A 12 -8.77 2.89 -8.49
C ASN A 12 -9.98 2.34 -7.71
N ASN A 13 -10.69 1.36 -8.28
CA ASN A 13 -11.79 0.69 -7.60
C ASN A 13 -11.31 -0.05 -6.35
N LEU A 14 -10.17 -0.75 -6.42
CA LEU A 14 -9.58 -1.44 -5.27
C LEU A 14 -9.21 -0.48 -4.14
N MET A 15 -8.63 0.69 -4.46
CA MET A 15 -8.33 1.71 -3.44
C MET A 15 -9.59 2.20 -2.74
N GLN A 16 -10.64 2.54 -3.50
CA GLN A 16 -11.92 2.96 -2.93
C GLN A 16 -12.57 1.87 -2.08
N GLU A 17 -12.44 0.61 -2.48
CA GLU A 17 -12.89 -0.53 -1.65
C GLU A 17 -12.09 -0.63 -0.36
N TYR A 18 -10.78 -0.41 -0.39
CA TYR A 18 -9.93 -0.47 0.80
C TYR A 18 -10.18 0.71 1.74
N GLU A 19 -10.44 1.91 1.21
CA GLU A 19 -10.86 3.07 2.01
C GLU A 19 -12.20 2.82 2.71
N LYS A 20 -13.19 2.24 2.01
CA LYS A 20 -14.45 1.83 2.62
C LYS A 20 -14.24 0.73 3.66
N LEU A 21 -13.38 -0.24 3.35
CA LEU A 21 -13.02 -1.30 4.29
C LEU A 21 -12.37 -0.72 5.54
N ALA A 22 -11.56 0.32 5.43
CA ALA A 22 -10.90 0.94 6.57
C ALA A 22 -11.88 1.50 7.63
N GLN A 23 -13.07 1.90 7.21
CA GLN A 23 -14.13 2.35 8.13
C GLN A 23 -14.65 1.21 9.03
N THR A 24 -14.47 -0.04 8.63
CA THR A 24 -14.95 -1.23 9.37
C THR A 24 -13.81 -2.10 9.91
N ASN A 25 -12.70 -2.17 9.18
CA ASN A 25 -11.51 -2.95 9.50
C ASN A 25 -10.26 -2.30 8.90
N LEU A 26 -9.73 -1.30 9.60
CA LEU A 26 -8.52 -0.57 9.23
C LEU A 26 -7.32 -1.50 9.00
N ASN A 27 -7.07 -2.43 9.92
CA ASN A 27 -5.92 -3.34 9.82
C ASN A 27 -5.94 -4.19 8.54
N LEU A 28 -7.11 -4.69 8.14
CA LEU A 28 -7.23 -5.46 6.90
C LEU A 28 -7.05 -4.57 5.67
N ALA A 29 -7.56 -3.34 5.71
CA ALA A 29 -7.39 -2.38 4.63
C ALA A 29 -5.93 -2.00 4.41
N LEU A 30 -5.18 -1.71 5.49
CA LEU A 30 -3.75 -1.39 5.41
C LEU A 30 -2.93 -2.54 4.83
N ARG A 31 -3.21 -3.79 5.23
CA ARG A 31 -2.55 -4.97 4.65
C ARG A 31 -2.83 -5.11 3.16
N LYS A 32 -4.08 -4.87 2.74
CA LYS A 32 -4.45 -4.90 1.32
C LYS A 32 -3.80 -3.78 0.51
N MET A 33 -3.64 -2.59 1.08
CA MET A 33 -2.88 -1.51 0.44
C MET A 33 -1.40 -1.85 0.26
N ILE A 34 -0.77 -2.47 1.26
CA ILE A 34 0.61 -2.95 1.15
C ILE A 34 0.73 -4.01 0.06
N ASP A 35 -0.24 -4.93 0.01
CA ASP A 35 -0.28 -5.95 -1.03
C ASP A 35 -0.38 -5.32 -2.42
N LEU A 36 -1.15 -4.23 -2.53
CA LEU A 36 -1.29 -3.47 -3.77
C LEU A 36 0.00 -2.66 -4.10
N TYR A 37 0.66 -2.08 -3.09
CA TYR A 37 1.91 -1.31 -3.23
C TYR A 37 3.03 -2.17 -3.84
N PHE A 38 3.15 -3.43 -3.40
CA PHE A 38 4.13 -4.39 -3.91
C PHE A 38 3.66 -5.19 -5.14
N SER A 39 2.45 -4.93 -5.64
CA SER A 39 1.90 -5.71 -6.74
C SER A 39 2.53 -5.35 -8.09
N GLN A 40 3.25 -6.31 -8.66
CA GLN A 40 3.81 -6.19 -10.00
C GLN A 40 2.75 -6.13 -11.11
N GLU A 41 1.49 -6.52 -10.82
CA GLU A 41 0.40 -6.48 -11.80
C GLU A 41 0.07 -5.04 -12.24
N TYR A 42 0.27 -4.10 -11.30
CA TYR A 42 0.01 -2.68 -11.45
C TYR A 42 1.31 -1.85 -11.52
N ASP A 43 2.47 -2.51 -11.65
CA ASP A 43 3.74 -1.86 -11.94
C ASP A 43 3.55 -1.09 -13.26
N ASN A 44 3.76 0.23 -13.25
CA ASN A 44 3.39 1.23 -14.29
C ASN A 44 1.95 1.80 -14.30
N CYS A 45 1.06 1.37 -13.41
CA CYS A 45 -0.25 2.04 -13.21
C CYS A 45 -0.21 3.06 -12.07
N PHE A 46 0.76 2.93 -11.16
CA PHE A 46 1.00 3.87 -10.09
C PHE A 46 1.83 5.06 -10.58
N ASN A 47 1.26 6.25 -10.47
CA ASN A 47 2.02 7.49 -10.53
C ASN A 47 2.62 7.79 -9.15
N TYR A 48 3.65 8.64 -9.10
CA TYR A 48 4.29 9.05 -7.84
C TYR A 48 3.28 9.55 -6.79
N ASP A 49 2.25 10.31 -7.19
CA ASP A 49 1.22 10.81 -6.28
C ASP A 49 0.45 9.70 -5.55
N VAL A 50 0.25 8.56 -6.22
CA VAL A 50 -0.50 7.43 -5.66
C VAL A 50 0.36 6.68 -4.66
N TYR A 51 1.65 6.51 -4.95
CA TYR A 51 2.59 5.94 -3.99
C TYR A 51 2.71 6.82 -2.75
N ASP A 52 2.83 8.14 -2.93
CA ASP A 52 2.90 9.09 -1.82
C ASP A 52 1.61 9.08 -0.98
N GLY A 53 0.43 8.98 -1.62
CA GLY A 53 -0.84 8.85 -0.91
C GLY A 53 -0.93 7.58 -0.06
N ILE A 54 -0.49 6.44 -0.59
CA ILE A 54 -0.44 5.18 0.17
C ILE A 54 0.57 5.28 1.31
N GLU A 55 1.74 5.84 1.06
CA GLU A 55 2.79 6.04 2.06
C GLU A 55 2.32 6.93 3.21
N LEU A 56 1.70 8.07 2.92
CA LEU A 56 1.10 8.95 3.91
C LEU A 56 0.02 8.23 4.73
N TRP A 57 -0.86 7.50 4.05
CA TRP A 57 -1.94 6.80 4.75
C TRP A 57 -1.41 5.73 5.70
N LEU A 58 -0.41 4.96 5.25
CA LEU A 58 0.28 3.97 6.07
C LEU A 58 1.03 4.65 7.23
N GLN A 59 1.71 5.77 6.99
CA GLN A 59 2.41 6.51 8.04
C GLN A 59 1.47 6.94 9.17
N GLU A 60 0.26 7.40 8.85
CA GLU A 60 -0.70 7.89 9.85
C GLU A 60 -1.42 6.78 10.62
N ASN A 61 -1.55 5.59 10.02
CA ASN A 61 -2.46 4.54 10.52
C ASN A 61 -1.75 3.22 10.85
N ALA A 62 -0.49 3.04 10.47
CA ALA A 62 0.23 1.79 10.67
C ALA A 62 0.58 1.54 12.13
N ASP A 63 0.69 0.25 12.45
CA ASP A 63 1.09 -0.24 13.76
C ASP A 63 2.24 -1.26 13.66
N LYS A 64 2.70 -1.74 14.81
CA LYS A 64 3.76 -2.75 14.90
C LYS A 64 3.34 -4.10 14.29
N GLN A 65 2.03 -4.39 14.21
CA GLN A 65 1.55 -5.62 13.57
C GLN A 65 1.74 -5.54 12.05
N LEU A 66 1.56 -4.35 11.47
CA LEU A 66 1.77 -4.11 10.05
C LEU A 66 3.25 -4.28 9.64
N ILE A 67 4.17 -3.77 10.47
CA ILE A 67 5.62 -4.02 10.33
C ILE A 67 5.91 -5.52 10.31
N SER A 68 5.34 -6.26 11.28
CA SER A 68 5.53 -7.71 11.37
C SER A 68 4.97 -8.43 10.15
N TYR A 69 3.81 -7.98 9.66
CA TYR A 69 3.19 -8.51 8.44
C TYR A 69 4.11 -8.31 7.23
N ILE A 70 4.63 -7.10 7.00
CA ILE A 70 5.52 -6.79 5.88
C ILE A 70 6.78 -7.66 5.94
N LYS A 71 7.44 -7.70 7.11
CA LYS A 71 8.65 -8.52 7.34
C LYS A 71 8.43 -10.02 7.12
N SER A 72 7.21 -10.51 7.38
CA SER A 72 6.88 -11.94 7.24
C SER A 72 6.54 -12.35 5.80
N LYS A 73 6.04 -11.42 4.99
CA LYS A 73 5.48 -11.71 3.67
C LYS A 73 6.38 -11.28 2.51
N TYR A 74 7.12 -10.19 2.67
CA TYR A 74 7.93 -9.60 1.61
C TYR A 74 9.42 -9.73 1.88
N ASP A 75 10.18 -10.05 0.83
CA ASP A 75 11.63 -10.01 0.86
C ASP A 75 12.12 -8.56 1.00
N LYS A 76 13.25 -8.35 1.67
CA LYS A 76 13.83 -7.01 1.84
C LYS A 76 14.37 -6.42 0.53
N ASP A 77 14.65 -7.28 -0.45
CA ASP A 77 15.20 -6.91 -1.74
C ASP A 77 14.12 -6.47 -2.75
N ILE A 78 12.82 -6.57 -2.41
CA ILE A 78 11.76 -6.06 -3.30
C ILE A 78 11.81 -4.53 -3.38
N SER A 79 11.63 -4.01 -4.59
CA SER A 79 11.58 -2.55 -4.82
C SER A 79 10.55 -1.88 -3.92
N GLY A 80 10.92 -0.75 -3.34
CA GLY A 80 10.07 0.02 -2.42
C GLY A 80 10.03 -0.48 -0.97
N TYR A 81 10.60 -1.65 -0.65
CA TYR A 81 10.56 -2.20 0.71
C TYR A 81 11.18 -1.27 1.74
N THR A 82 12.45 -0.88 1.53
CA THR A 82 13.19 -0.02 2.46
C THR A 82 12.47 1.30 2.69
N LYS A 83 12.01 1.95 1.60
CA LYS A 83 11.26 3.21 1.67
C LYS A 83 9.97 3.06 2.47
N LEU A 84 9.16 2.03 2.17
CA LEU A 84 7.88 1.79 2.84
C LEU A 84 8.08 1.52 4.34
N MET A 85 9.12 0.77 4.69
CA MET A 85 9.48 0.48 6.08
C MET A 85 9.87 1.74 6.84
N GLU A 86 10.71 2.61 6.24
CA GLU A 86 11.09 3.89 6.83
C GLU A 86 9.88 4.81 7.06
N VAL A 87 8.96 4.88 6.10
CA VAL A 87 7.71 5.67 6.19
C VAL A 87 6.86 5.18 7.36
N ILE A 88 6.63 3.86 7.46
CA ILE A 88 5.82 3.27 8.53
C ILE A 88 6.48 3.46 9.90
N GLU A 89 7.79 3.24 9.99
CA GLU A 89 8.53 3.41 11.24
C GLU A 89 8.56 4.89 11.69
N ALA A 90 8.64 5.84 10.75
CA ALA A 90 8.55 7.27 11.05
C ALA A 90 7.16 7.67 11.58
N GLY A 91 6.10 7.00 11.11
CA GLY A 91 4.73 7.19 11.60
C GLY A 91 4.52 6.71 13.03
N ILE A 92 5.06 5.54 13.37
CA ILE A 92 4.91 4.93 14.70
C ILE A 92 5.72 5.66 15.77
N ASN A 93 6.85 6.27 15.41
CA ASN A 93 7.74 6.96 16.34
C ASN A 93 7.43 8.45 16.52
N ARG A 94 6.30 8.93 15.99
CA ARG A 94 5.80 10.31 16.17
C ARG A 94 5.05 10.48 17.49
#